data_AF-A0A2N7UN26-F1
#
_entry.id   AF-A0A2N7UN26-F1
#
_cell.length_a   1.000
_cell.length_b   1.000
_cell.length_c   1.000
_cell.angle_alpha   90.00
_cell.angle_beta   90.00
_cell.angle_gamma   90.00
#
_symmetry.space_group_name_H-M   'P 1'
#
loop_
_entity.id
_entity.type
_entity.pdbx_description
1 polymer ?
#
loop_
_entity_poly.entity_id
_entity_poly.type
_entity_poly.pdbx_seq_one_letter_code
_entity_poly.pdbx_strand_id
1 'polypeptide(L)'
;MTFLLGSGAGFSGDRTDAAIPVVAELVRRGQPAALLFETLGERTLAAAHRARHDDAGGGFEPLLDELLEPVLVDCLDNGITILGNFGAANPAGACERVRVLGERAGRAELRIGHVQGDDIRSRLSGIDLQNWETESGEMPDEAALISANVYLGAEPLVEALSLGAEVVVTGRVADPSLFLAPLIHHFGWQWDDWDRLAAGTMAGHLGECGAQVSGGYFADPGLKDVPGLATVGYPIIEVEKDGSLVVTKPPGTGGCVTERTVKEQLLYEVHDPGSYLTPDVIVDISDVRVVQVGPDRVAVSGIRGRPAPERLKTTVCYAGGWQGEAEISYAGPNALGRARLAAEVLRERLSFRVPPELHSRLDIIGHASVFDSDAGDLQRLAAGAENGDYRLRLAAGHPERRWVERATQELLALYCAGPAGGGGVRRQFQRRVCTASYLVKRSDVDAFATLYGAARNDTRLHNAIPHNEGSHDHGAQ
;
A
#
# COMPACT_ATOMS: atom_id res chain seq x y z
N MET A 1 -24.18 -4.78 19.09
CA MET A 1 -24.61 -4.01 17.92
C MET A 1 -23.51 -4.20 16.91
N THR A 2 -23.84 -4.62 15.71
CA THR A 2 -22.89 -4.82 14.62
C THR A 2 -22.20 -3.50 14.27
N PHE A 3 -20.89 -3.55 14.05
CA PHE A 3 -20.11 -2.44 13.48
C PHE A 3 -19.80 -2.74 12.02
N LEU A 4 -19.87 -1.74 11.15
CA LEU A 4 -19.64 -1.90 9.71
C LEU A 4 -18.32 -1.25 9.30
N LEU A 5 -17.48 -2.00 8.58
CA LEU A 5 -16.25 -1.49 7.99
C LEU A 5 -16.43 -1.45 6.47
N GLY A 6 -16.42 -0.27 5.87
CA GLY A 6 -16.48 -0.10 4.41
C GLY A 6 -15.10 0.13 3.81
N SER A 7 -14.78 -0.57 2.73
CA SER A 7 -13.56 -0.33 1.94
C SER A 7 -13.80 0.74 0.87
N GLY A 8 -13.07 1.84 0.92
CA GLY A 8 -13.17 2.98 0.01
C GLY A 8 -12.13 2.96 -1.12
N ALA A 9 -10.97 2.33 -0.90
CA ALA A 9 -9.90 2.13 -1.88
C ALA A 9 -9.00 0.97 -1.42
N GLY A 10 -8.33 0.32 -2.38
CA GLY A 10 -7.38 -0.77 -2.11
C GLY A 10 -5.91 -0.49 -2.45
N PHE A 11 -5.60 0.66 -3.08
CA PHE A 11 -4.24 1.14 -3.35
C PHE A 11 -4.27 2.60 -3.88
N SER A 12 -3.12 3.26 -3.96
CA SER A 12 -3.00 4.57 -4.63
C SER A 12 -3.13 4.46 -6.15
N GLY A 13 -4.06 5.22 -6.74
CA GLY A 13 -4.42 5.11 -8.15
C GLY A 13 -5.57 4.14 -8.44
N ASP A 14 -6.25 3.67 -7.39
CA ASP A 14 -7.47 2.88 -7.51
C ASP A 14 -8.67 3.71 -8.02
N ARG A 15 -9.81 3.05 -8.20
CA ARG A 15 -11.08 3.67 -8.61
C ARG A 15 -11.56 4.71 -7.61
N THR A 16 -11.70 5.95 -8.08
CA THR A 16 -12.19 7.07 -7.26
C THR A 16 -13.69 7.04 -7.01
N ASP A 17 -14.45 6.23 -7.76
CA ASP A 17 -15.90 6.07 -7.61
C ASP A 17 -16.30 4.90 -6.69
N ALA A 18 -15.33 4.12 -6.20
CA ALA A 18 -15.56 2.90 -5.43
C ALA A 18 -16.27 3.12 -4.09
N ALA A 19 -15.92 4.20 -3.38
CA ALA A 19 -16.46 4.51 -2.06
C ALA A 19 -17.95 4.91 -2.08
N ILE A 20 -18.45 5.45 -3.19
CA ILE A 20 -19.82 5.98 -3.32
C ILE A 20 -20.89 4.92 -2.99
N PRO A 21 -20.93 3.73 -3.65
CA PRO A 21 -21.91 2.70 -3.31
C PRO A 21 -21.71 2.10 -1.90
N VAL A 22 -20.47 2.11 -1.39
CA VAL A 22 -20.18 1.65 -0.02
C VAL A 22 -20.83 2.58 0.99
N VAL A 23 -20.59 3.88 0.89
CA VAL A 23 -21.18 4.89 1.78
C VAL A 23 -22.69 4.91 1.67
N ALA A 24 -23.26 4.84 0.46
CA ALA A 24 -24.70 4.76 0.27
C ALA A 24 -25.32 3.57 1.03
N GLU A 25 -24.65 2.41 1.02
CA GLU A 25 -25.10 1.23 1.76
C GLU A 25 -24.91 1.37 3.27
N LEU A 26 -23.80 1.96 3.75
CA LEU A 26 -23.58 2.25 5.17
C LEU A 26 -24.65 3.19 5.73
N VAL A 27 -24.95 4.28 5.01
CA VAL A 27 -26.00 5.25 5.35
C VAL A 27 -27.38 4.58 5.38
N ARG A 28 -27.72 3.78 4.36
CA ARG A 28 -29.00 3.05 4.29
C ARG A 28 -29.19 2.10 5.47
N ARG A 29 -28.09 1.51 5.95
CA ARG A 29 -28.03 0.56 7.05
C ARG A 29 -28.19 1.25 8.40
N GLY A 30 -27.53 2.38 8.62
CA GLY A 30 -27.68 3.20 9.83
C GLY A 30 -27.08 2.58 11.09
N GLN A 31 -26.26 1.51 10.96
CA GLN A 31 -25.41 1.01 12.04
C GLN A 31 -24.14 1.87 12.18
N PRO A 32 -23.48 1.85 13.36
CA PRO A 32 -22.13 2.38 13.54
C PRO A 32 -21.19 1.85 12.47
N ALA A 33 -20.44 2.74 11.84
CA ALA A 33 -19.59 2.40 10.72
C ALA A 33 -18.32 3.26 10.64
N ALA A 34 -17.32 2.73 9.94
CA ALA A 34 -16.17 3.47 9.47
C ALA A 34 -15.91 3.19 7.98
N LEU A 35 -15.36 4.18 7.28
CA LEU A 35 -14.94 4.08 5.89
C LEU A 35 -13.42 4.17 5.82
N LEU A 36 -12.80 3.24 5.10
CA LEU A 36 -11.36 3.03 5.13
C LEU A 36 -10.75 3.13 3.75
N PHE A 37 -9.69 3.94 3.65
CA PHE A 37 -8.93 4.11 2.43
C PHE A 37 -7.52 3.57 2.63
N GLU A 38 -7.29 2.38 2.09
CA GLU A 38 -5.95 1.80 1.94
C GLU A 38 -5.37 2.33 0.62
N THR A 39 -4.38 3.20 0.72
CA THR A 39 -3.76 3.94 -0.39
C THR A 39 -2.25 3.84 -0.37
N LEU A 40 -1.66 2.93 0.42
CA LEU A 40 -0.21 2.90 0.63
C LEU A 40 0.33 1.48 0.71
N GLY A 41 1.05 1.06 -0.34
CA GLY A 41 1.97 -0.09 -0.31
C GLY A 41 3.45 0.34 -0.34
N GLU A 42 4.38 -0.62 -0.27
CA GLU A 42 5.84 -0.38 -0.32
C GLU A 42 6.23 0.47 -1.53
N ARG A 43 5.73 0.09 -2.72
CA ARG A 43 6.02 0.78 -3.98
C ARG A 43 5.49 2.22 -3.97
N THR A 44 4.31 2.43 -3.42
CA THR A 44 3.65 3.75 -3.38
C THR A 44 4.38 4.68 -2.43
N LEU A 45 4.83 4.19 -1.27
CA LEU A 45 5.61 4.97 -0.32
C LEU A 45 6.91 5.52 -0.96
N ALA A 46 7.62 4.68 -1.73
CA ALA A 46 8.79 5.11 -2.49
C ALA A 46 8.47 6.21 -3.52
N ALA A 47 7.32 6.10 -4.21
CA ALA A 47 6.85 7.11 -5.15
C ALA A 47 6.46 8.42 -4.44
N ALA A 48 5.84 8.33 -3.26
CA ALA A 48 5.44 9.47 -2.44
C ALA A 48 6.63 10.25 -1.90
N HIS A 49 7.68 9.57 -1.41
CA HIS A 49 8.92 10.24 -1.00
C HIS A 49 9.62 10.93 -2.16
N ARG A 50 9.59 10.34 -3.36
CA ARG A 50 10.08 11.01 -4.57
C ARG A 50 9.27 12.27 -4.89
N ALA A 51 7.95 12.19 -4.86
CA ALA A 51 7.09 13.35 -5.08
C ALA A 51 7.37 14.47 -4.07
N ARG A 52 7.53 14.13 -2.78
CA ARG A 52 7.89 15.08 -1.71
C ARG A 52 9.27 15.71 -1.90
N HIS A 53 10.21 14.94 -2.43
CA HIS A 53 11.55 15.45 -2.73
C HIS A 53 11.53 16.45 -3.90
N ASP A 54 10.74 16.17 -4.93
CA ASP A 54 10.62 17.04 -6.11
C ASP A 54 9.77 18.29 -5.83
N ASP A 55 8.75 18.17 -4.97
CA ASP A 55 7.91 19.25 -4.45
C ASP A 55 7.64 19.04 -2.95
N ALA A 56 8.11 19.96 -2.11
CA ALA A 56 7.94 19.89 -0.65
C ALA A 56 6.46 19.86 -0.20
N GLY A 57 5.54 20.38 -1.01
CA GLY A 57 4.09 20.30 -0.77
C GLY A 57 3.47 18.95 -1.15
N GLY A 58 4.16 18.13 -1.94
CA GLY A 58 3.67 16.83 -2.40
C GLY A 58 3.92 15.67 -1.44
N GLY A 59 3.71 14.44 -1.93
CA GLY A 59 4.02 13.20 -1.22
C GLY A 59 2.91 12.63 -0.35
N PHE A 60 1.70 13.18 -0.41
CA PHE A 60 0.47 12.52 0.03
C PHE A 60 -0.28 11.92 -1.19
N GLU A 61 -1.38 11.21 -0.95
CA GLU A 61 -2.22 10.60 -1.99
C GLU A 61 -2.62 11.61 -3.08
N PRO A 62 -2.18 11.44 -4.34
CA PRO A 62 -2.46 12.40 -5.41
C PRO A 62 -3.94 12.51 -5.77
N LEU A 63 -4.75 11.47 -5.53
CA LEU A 63 -6.18 11.43 -5.81
C LEU A 63 -7.05 11.73 -4.58
N LEU A 64 -6.49 12.36 -3.54
CA LEU A 64 -7.16 12.58 -2.26
C LEU A 64 -8.51 13.29 -2.42
N ASP A 65 -8.57 14.30 -3.28
CA ASP A 65 -9.79 15.04 -3.59
C ASP A 65 -10.83 14.14 -4.26
N GLU A 66 -10.43 13.43 -5.32
CA GLU A 66 -11.32 12.55 -6.06
C GLU A 66 -11.86 11.40 -5.20
N LEU A 67 -11.08 10.93 -4.22
CA LEU A 67 -11.48 9.89 -3.28
C LEU A 67 -12.44 10.40 -2.20
N LEU A 68 -12.17 11.57 -1.61
CA LEU A 68 -12.92 12.06 -0.44
C LEU A 68 -14.08 12.99 -0.79
N GLU A 69 -13.92 13.89 -1.75
CA GLU A 69 -14.95 14.90 -2.10
C GLU A 69 -16.34 14.27 -2.37
N PRO A 70 -16.46 13.13 -3.08
CA PRO A 70 -17.76 12.53 -3.36
C PRO A 70 -18.51 11.97 -2.14
N VAL A 71 -17.81 11.70 -1.03
CA VAL A 71 -18.38 10.95 0.11
C VAL A 71 -18.24 11.67 1.46
N LEU A 72 -17.42 12.72 1.54
CA LEU A 72 -17.08 13.40 2.80
C LEU A 72 -18.34 13.88 3.53
N VAL A 73 -19.24 14.60 2.86
CA VAL A 73 -20.44 15.16 3.49
C VAL A 73 -21.37 14.07 4.00
N ASP A 74 -21.62 13.04 3.18
CA ASP A 74 -22.50 11.93 3.55
C ASP A 74 -21.94 11.16 4.75
N CYS A 75 -20.62 10.98 4.82
CA CYS A 75 -19.98 10.34 5.96
C CYS A 75 -20.16 11.17 7.25
N LEU A 76 -19.88 12.48 7.19
CA LEU A 76 -19.99 13.38 8.34
C LEU A 76 -21.43 13.48 8.86
N ASP A 77 -22.40 13.63 7.96
CA ASP A 77 -23.81 13.78 8.32
C ASP A 77 -24.41 12.52 8.97
N ASN A 78 -23.79 11.36 8.72
CA ASN A 78 -24.22 10.07 9.26
C ASN A 78 -23.26 9.50 10.32
N GLY A 79 -22.28 10.29 10.78
CA GLY A 79 -21.33 9.86 11.81
C GLY A 79 -20.43 8.68 11.41
N ILE A 80 -20.15 8.53 10.11
CA ILE A 80 -19.23 7.52 9.58
C ILE A 80 -17.82 8.13 9.63
N THR A 81 -16.97 7.60 10.51
CA THR A 81 -15.57 8.07 10.60
C THR A 81 -14.76 7.58 9.40
N ILE A 82 -13.95 8.46 8.84
CA ILE A 82 -13.04 8.13 7.72
C ILE A 82 -11.63 7.91 8.28
N LEU A 83 -10.98 6.81 7.89
CA LEU A 83 -9.57 6.56 8.21
C LEU A 83 -8.81 6.26 6.92
N GLY A 84 -7.64 6.85 6.74
CA GLY A 84 -6.80 6.50 5.61
C GLY A 84 -5.34 6.84 5.80
N ASN A 85 -4.49 6.03 5.17
CA ASN A 85 -3.04 6.25 5.07
C ASN A 85 -2.67 7.22 3.93
N PHE A 86 -3.58 8.16 3.62
CA PHE A 86 -3.43 9.22 2.62
C PHE A 86 -2.15 10.01 2.77
N GLY A 87 -1.65 10.10 4.00
CA GLY A 87 -0.47 10.87 4.33
C GLY A 87 0.75 10.39 3.57
N ALA A 88 0.88 9.09 3.32
CA ALA A 88 2.04 8.49 2.65
C ALA A 88 3.37 9.07 3.20
N ALA A 89 4.07 9.89 2.42
CA ALA A 89 5.31 10.56 2.84
C ALA A 89 5.10 11.95 3.46
N ASN A 90 3.89 12.53 3.38
CA ASN A 90 3.51 13.85 3.90
C ASN A 90 2.14 13.86 4.62
N PRO A 91 2.00 13.22 5.80
CA PRO A 91 0.75 13.23 6.57
C PRO A 91 0.21 14.63 6.92
N ALA A 92 1.10 15.59 7.22
CA ALA A 92 0.69 16.96 7.48
C ALA A 92 0.08 17.65 6.24
N GLY A 93 0.66 17.42 5.06
CA GLY A 93 0.11 17.92 3.79
C GLY A 93 -1.27 17.33 3.47
N ALA A 94 -1.46 16.04 3.74
CA ALA A 94 -2.77 15.40 3.62
C ALA A 94 -3.80 16.00 4.58
N CYS A 95 -3.44 16.23 5.85
CA CYS A 95 -4.33 16.88 6.83
C CYS A 95 -4.76 18.27 6.35
N GLU A 96 -3.81 19.07 5.84
CA GLU A 96 -4.11 20.38 5.28
C GLU A 96 -5.07 20.29 4.09
N ARG A 97 -4.88 19.29 3.22
CA ARG A 97 -5.76 19.11 2.07
C ARG A 97 -7.18 18.69 2.48
N VAL A 98 -7.30 17.79 3.45
CA VAL A 98 -8.59 17.40 4.05
C VAL A 98 -9.28 18.61 4.68
N ARG A 99 -8.54 19.49 5.38
CA ARG A 99 -9.08 20.72 5.96
C ARG A 99 -9.69 21.62 4.88
N VAL A 100 -8.98 21.82 3.76
CA VAL A 100 -9.48 22.60 2.61
C VAL A 100 -10.73 21.97 1.98
N LEU A 101 -10.79 20.64 1.87
CA LEU A 101 -11.99 19.94 1.40
C LEU A 101 -13.18 20.14 2.35
N GLY A 102 -12.95 20.04 3.66
CA GLY A 102 -13.94 20.35 4.68
C GLY A 102 -14.48 21.78 4.57
N GLU A 103 -13.61 22.78 4.41
CA GLU A 103 -14.01 24.17 4.20
C GLU A 103 -14.88 24.36 2.95
N ARG A 104 -14.47 23.76 1.81
CA ARG A 104 -15.24 23.79 0.56
C ARG A 104 -16.62 23.15 0.71
N ALA A 105 -16.72 22.10 1.53
CA ALA A 105 -17.97 21.40 1.83
C ALA A 105 -18.81 22.07 2.94
N GLY A 106 -18.40 23.24 3.45
CA GLY A 106 -19.11 23.93 4.53
C GLY A 106 -18.98 23.23 5.89
N ARG A 107 -17.88 22.51 6.12
CA ARG A 107 -17.52 21.77 7.34
C ARG A 107 -16.18 22.27 7.89
N ALA A 108 -16.08 23.58 8.15
CA ALA A 108 -14.84 24.21 8.61
C ALA A 108 -14.38 23.75 10.00
N GLU A 109 -15.28 23.19 10.83
CA GLU A 109 -14.98 22.65 12.16
C GLU A 109 -14.58 21.16 12.14
N LEU A 110 -14.34 20.59 10.95
CA LEU A 110 -13.96 19.19 10.78
C LEU A 110 -12.75 18.82 11.67
N ARG A 111 -12.93 17.82 12.54
CA ARG A 111 -11.85 17.35 13.41
C ARG A 111 -11.00 16.32 12.67
N ILE A 112 -9.76 16.69 12.38
CA ILE A 112 -8.82 15.84 11.64
C ILE A 112 -7.80 15.27 12.62
N GLY A 113 -7.75 13.95 12.76
CA GLY A 113 -6.73 13.25 13.53
C GLY A 113 -5.47 13.05 12.69
N HIS A 114 -4.32 13.49 13.19
CA HIS A 114 -3.02 13.35 12.55
C HIS A 114 -2.18 12.32 13.32
N VAL A 115 -1.96 11.16 12.71
CA VAL A 115 -1.10 10.10 13.26
C VAL A 115 0.34 10.29 12.80
N GLN A 116 1.27 10.15 13.74
CA GLN A 116 2.69 10.46 13.58
C GLN A 116 3.57 9.37 14.19
N GLY A 117 4.84 9.33 13.80
CA GLY A 117 5.87 8.47 14.40
C GLY A 117 6.30 7.26 13.56
N ASP A 118 5.76 7.12 12.36
CA ASP A 118 6.15 6.06 11.42
C ASP A 118 7.54 6.31 10.82
N ASP A 119 7.89 7.56 10.52
CA ASP A 119 9.21 7.93 9.99
C ASP A 119 10.28 8.04 11.09
N ILE A 120 11.16 7.04 11.16
CA ILE A 120 12.24 6.94 12.16
C ILE A 120 13.62 7.33 11.62
N ARG A 121 13.70 7.94 10.43
CA ARG A 121 14.99 8.29 9.78
C ARG A 121 16.01 8.95 10.71
N SER A 122 15.57 9.94 11.49
CA SER A 122 16.43 10.74 12.36
C SER A 122 17.08 9.94 13.51
N ARG A 123 16.58 8.74 13.79
CA ARG A 123 17.06 7.87 14.87
C ARG A 123 17.65 6.55 14.35
N LEU A 124 17.61 6.32 13.04
CA LEU A 124 17.91 5.02 12.44
C LEU A 124 19.32 4.51 12.77
N SER A 125 20.32 5.38 12.81
CA SER A 125 21.72 5.05 13.12
C SER A 125 21.95 4.60 14.58
N GLY A 126 21.00 4.89 15.48
CA GLY A 126 21.06 4.51 16.90
C GLY A 126 20.15 3.33 17.28
N ILE A 127 19.44 2.73 16.32
CA ILE A 127 18.45 1.67 16.55
C ILE A 127 19.02 0.30 16.16
N ASP A 128 18.65 -0.71 16.95
CA ASP A 128 18.99 -2.11 16.69
C ASP A 128 18.12 -2.69 15.55
N LEU A 129 18.67 -2.65 14.34
CA LEU A 129 18.05 -3.14 13.11
C LEU A 129 18.38 -4.62 12.86
N GLN A 130 17.33 -5.41 12.61
CA GLN A 130 17.46 -6.80 12.16
C GLN A 130 16.92 -6.94 10.74
N ASN A 131 17.64 -7.66 9.87
CA ASN A 131 17.17 -7.91 8.50
C ASN A 131 15.88 -8.75 8.51
N TRP A 132 14.96 -8.45 7.60
CA TRP A 132 13.73 -9.21 7.40
C TRP A 132 13.81 -10.08 6.13
N GLU A 133 13.29 -11.30 6.18
CA GLU A 133 13.26 -12.25 5.06
C GLU A 133 14.64 -12.50 4.40
N THR A 134 14.75 -12.31 3.09
CA THR A 134 15.95 -12.59 2.28
C THR A 134 16.88 -11.38 2.16
N GLU A 135 16.65 -10.32 2.94
CA GLU A 135 17.48 -9.13 2.92
C GLU A 135 18.90 -9.46 3.42
N SER A 136 19.84 -9.52 2.48
CA SER A 136 21.24 -9.86 2.73
C SER A 136 22.19 -8.68 2.51
N GLY A 137 21.68 -7.53 2.07
CA GLY A 137 22.46 -6.34 1.77
C GLY A 137 22.88 -5.59 3.04
N GLU A 138 24.06 -4.98 3.00
CA GLU A 138 24.42 -3.95 3.98
C GLU A 138 23.55 -2.71 3.77
N MET A 139 23.14 -2.07 4.86
CA MET A 139 22.45 -0.78 4.82
C MET A 139 23.30 0.23 4.03
N PRO A 140 22.73 0.88 3.00
CA PRO A 140 23.41 1.96 2.30
C PRO A 140 23.74 3.13 3.23
N ASP A 141 24.72 3.94 2.84
CA ASP A 141 25.15 5.14 3.57
C ASP A 141 23.96 6.07 3.88
N GLU A 142 24.04 6.77 5.03
CA GLU A 142 23.03 7.72 5.50
C GLU A 142 22.76 8.82 4.47
N ALA A 143 23.77 9.20 3.67
CA ALA A 143 23.61 10.15 2.58
C ALA A 143 22.65 9.67 1.45
N ALA A 144 22.43 8.37 1.33
CA ALA A 144 21.50 7.78 0.37
C ALA A 144 20.10 7.52 0.96
N LEU A 145 19.92 7.68 2.28
CA LEU A 145 18.67 7.41 2.99
C LEU A 145 17.58 8.40 2.57
N ILE A 146 16.49 7.87 2.03
CA ILE A 146 15.31 8.65 1.64
C ILE A 146 14.23 8.57 2.71
N SER A 147 13.96 7.37 3.26
CA SER A 147 12.94 7.17 4.29
C SER A 147 13.20 5.92 5.12
N ALA A 148 12.60 5.85 6.31
CA ALA A 148 12.57 4.67 7.16
C ALA A 148 11.21 4.66 7.87
N ASN A 149 10.22 4.01 7.26
CA ASN A 149 8.84 4.04 7.73
C ASN A 149 8.48 2.71 8.41
N VAL A 150 8.11 2.77 9.68
CA VAL A 150 7.63 1.65 10.47
C VAL A 150 6.17 1.35 10.13
N TYR A 151 5.81 0.08 10.10
CA TYR A 151 4.43 -0.38 9.98
C TYR A 151 3.78 -0.25 11.35
N LEU A 152 3.25 0.94 11.63
CA LEU A 152 2.56 1.21 12.89
C LEU A 152 1.32 0.34 13.05
N GLY A 153 0.96 0.02 14.29
CA GLY A 153 -0.28 -0.67 14.63
C GLY A 153 -1.47 0.25 14.80
N ALA A 154 -2.55 -0.28 15.36
CA ALA A 154 -3.83 0.40 15.57
C ALA A 154 -3.81 1.42 16.71
N GLU A 155 -2.88 1.34 17.65
CA GLU A 155 -2.84 2.17 18.87
C GLU A 155 -2.92 3.69 18.60
N PRO A 156 -2.06 4.31 17.76
CA PRO A 156 -2.17 5.74 17.48
C PRO A 156 -3.43 6.10 16.68
N LEU A 157 -3.99 5.17 15.89
CA LEU A 157 -5.28 5.39 15.22
C LEU A 157 -6.43 5.42 16.23
N VAL A 158 -6.42 4.53 17.24
CA VAL A 158 -7.36 4.54 18.36
C VAL A 158 -7.23 5.82 19.19
N GLU A 159 -6.01 6.33 19.39
CA GLU A 159 -5.78 7.63 20.03
C GLU A 159 -6.44 8.76 19.24
N ALA A 160 -6.26 8.80 17.91
CA ALA A 160 -6.91 9.80 17.05
C ALA A 160 -8.45 9.75 17.15
N LEU A 161 -9.03 8.55 17.14
CA LEU A 161 -10.47 8.34 17.33
C LEU A 161 -10.94 8.81 18.71
N SER A 162 -10.17 8.54 19.76
CA SER A 162 -10.47 8.95 21.13
C SER A 162 -10.43 10.47 21.33
N LEU A 163 -9.64 11.18 20.52
CA LEU A 163 -9.65 12.65 20.43
C LEU A 163 -10.89 13.19 19.69
N GLY A 164 -11.73 12.32 19.15
CA GLY A 164 -12.94 12.66 18.41
C GLY A 164 -12.68 13.02 16.95
N ALA A 165 -11.61 12.52 16.33
CA ALA A 165 -11.38 12.72 14.91
C ALA A 165 -12.53 12.14 14.06
N GLU A 166 -12.97 12.92 13.07
CA GLU A 166 -13.96 12.52 12.05
C GLU A 166 -13.26 12.02 10.77
N VAL A 167 -12.07 12.54 10.51
CA VAL A 167 -11.15 12.03 9.49
C VAL A 167 -9.79 11.78 10.15
N VAL A 168 -9.29 10.54 10.10
CA VAL A 168 -7.96 10.17 10.57
C VAL A 168 -7.02 10.03 9.38
N VAL A 169 -5.93 10.79 9.41
CA VAL A 169 -4.87 10.78 8.41
C VAL A 169 -3.61 10.21 9.04
N THR A 170 -3.05 9.19 8.38
CA THR A 170 -1.79 8.56 8.79
C THR A 170 -0.80 8.44 7.63
N GLY A 171 0.46 8.21 7.95
CA GLY A 171 1.50 7.72 7.02
C GLY A 171 1.47 6.20 6.93
N ARG A 172 2.62 5.55 7.19
CA ARG A 172 2.70 4.08 7.18
C ARG A 172 2.09 3.49 8.45
N VAL A 173 1.08 2.65 8.27
CA VAL A 173 0.50 1.72 9.24
C VAL A 173 0.43 0.34 8.59
N ALA A 174 0.27 -0.75 9.33
CA ALA A 174 -0.17 -1.99 8.69
C ALA A 174 -1.60 -1.83 8.18
N ASP A 175 -1.85 -2.34 6.99
CA ASP A 175 -3.12 -2.23 6.27
C ASP A 175 -4.32 -2.68 7.12
N PRO A 176 -4.28 -3.84 7.82
CA PRO A 176 -5.41 -4.26 8.66
C PRO A 176 -5.56 -3.41 9.92
N SER A 177 -4.52 -2.68 10.35
CA SER A 177 -4.59 -1.80 11.53
C SER A 177 -5.53 -0.61 11.31
N LEU A 178 -5.71 -0.16 10.06
CA LEU A 178 -6.72 0.85 9.70
C LEU A 178 -8.12 0.37 10.09
N PHE A 179 -8.43 -0.90 9.83
CA PHE A 179 -9.72 -1.54 10.09
C PHE A 179 -9.89 -1.98 11.54
N LEU A 180 -8.80 -2.40 12.19
CA LEU A 180 -8.82 -2.83 13.59
C LEU A 180 -9.10 -1.64 14.53
N ALA A 181 -8.51 -0.47 14.28
CA ALA A 181 -8.65 0.70 15.15
C ALA A 181 -10.11 1.11 15.48
N PRO A 182 -11.02 1.27 14.50
CA PRO A 182 -12.42 1.61 14.79
C PRO A 182 -13.14 0.51 15.58
N LEU A 183 -12.78 -0.77 15.40
CA LEU A 183 -13.35 -1.88 16.18
C LEU A 183 -12.92 -1.81 17.66
N ILE A 184 -11.62 -1.59 17.91
CA ILE A 184 -11.09 -1.43 19.27
C ILE A 184 -11.77 -0.26 19.96
N HIS A 185 -11.83 0.90 19.29
CA HIS A 185 -12.45 2.11 19.82
C HIS A 185 -13.95 1.91 20.11
N HIS A 186 -14.69 1.27 19.20
CA HIS A 186 -16.12 1.07 19.35
C HIS A 186 -16.49 0.04 20.42
N PHE A 187 -15.83 -1.13 20.42
CA PHE A 187 -16.16 -2.22 21.33
C PHE A 187 -15.43 -2.18 22.67
N GLY A 188 -14.39 -1.35 22.80
CA GLY A 188 -13.53 -1.29 23.98
C GLY A 188 -12.73 -2.57 24.19
N TRP A 189 -12.32 -3.23 23.10
CA TRP A 189 -11.48 -4.42 23.17
C TRP A 189 -10.15 -4.11 23.86
N GLN A 190 -9.70 -5.04 24.69
CA GLN A 190 -8.44 -4.89 25.41
C GLN A 190 -7.26 -5.30 24.52
N TRP A 191 -6.09 -4.68 24.73
CA TRP A 191 -4.88 -4.96 23.94
C TRP A 191 -4.28 -6.36 24.20
N ASP A 192 -4.75 -7.06 25.22
CA ASP A 192 -4.42 -8.44 25.54
C ASP A 192 -5.55 -9.44 25.18
N ASP A 193 -6.66 -8.97 24.58
CA ASP A 193 -7.71 -9.83 24.03
C ASP A 193 -7.36 -10.29 22.61
N TRP A 194 -6.34 -11.14 22.52
CA TRP A 194 -5.71 -11.49 21.25
C TRP A 194 -6.67 -12.09 20.23
N ASP A 195 -7.66 -12.88 20.66
CA ASP A 195 -8.64 -13.46 19.73
C ASP A 195 -9.53 -12.39 19.09
N ARG A 196 -9.90 -11.34 19.83
CA ARG A 196 -10.65 -10.21 19.27
C ARG A 196 -9.79 -9.34 18.37
N LEU A 197 -8.56 -9.05 18.79
CA LEU A 197 -7.62 -8.33 17.94
C LEU A 197 -7.37 -9.08 16.63
N ALA A 198 -7.15 -10.39 16.68
CA ALA A 198 -6.95 -11.23 15.51
C ALA A 198 -8.18 -11.25 14.60
N ALA A 199 -9.39 -11.34 15.17
CA ALA A 199 -10.63 -11.24 14.40
C ALA A 199 -10.77 -9.88 13.70
N GLY A 200 -10.46 -8.78 14.39
CA GLY A 200 -10.47 -7.43 13.80
C GLY A 200 -9.39 -7.24 12.73
N THR A 201 -8.18 -7.77 12.96
CA THR A 201 -7.10 -7.79 11.96
C THR A 201 -7.53 -8.54 10.71
N MET A 202 -8.21 -9.70 10.84
CA MET A 202 -8.70 -10.43 9.67
C MET A 202 -9.91 -9.78 9.00
N ALA A 203 -10.75 -9.06 9.75
CA ALA A 203 -11.74 -8.18 9.14
C ALA A 203 -11.06 -7.13 8.26
N GLY A 204 -9.93 -6.57 8.72
CA GLY A 204 -9.10 -5.66 7.95
C GLY A 204 -8.47 -6.29 6.73
N HIS A 205 -7.82 -7.45 6.89
CA HIS A 205 -7.18 -8.17 5.80
C HIS A 205 -8.16 -8.59 4.69
N LEU A 206 -9.42 -8.86 5.05
CA LEU A 206 -10.49 -9.13 4.08
C LEU A 206 -11.07 -7.85 3.44
N GLY A 207 -10.92 -6.69 4.09
CA GLY A 207 -11.41 -5.39 3.63
C GLY A 207 -10.39 -4.56 2.85
N GLU A 208 -9.09 -4.82 3.03
CA GLU A 208 -8.00 -4.21 2.26
C GLU A 208 -7.93 -4.77 0.82
N CYS A 209 -7.03 -4.21 0.00
CA CYS A 209 -6.93 -4.52 -1.44
C CYS A 209 -8.23 -4.28 -2.24
N GLY A 210 -9.18 -3.52 -1.68
CA GLY A 210 -10.38 -3.06 -2.36
C GLY A 210 -11.30 -4.19 -2.80
N ALA A 211 -11.54 -4.31 -4.10
CA ALA A 211 -12.51 -5.24 -4.67
C ALA A 211 -12.06 -6.72 -4.69
N GLN A 212 -10.90 -7.07 -4.12
CA GLN A 212 -10.34 -8.42 -4.29
C GLN A 212 -11.26 -9.52 -3.73
N VAL A 213 -11.72 -9.32 -2.49
CA VAL A 213 -12.64 -10.25 -1.81
C VAL A 213 -14.03 -10.34 -2.47
N SER A 214 -14.35 -9.39 -3.36
CA SER A 214 -15.62 -9.32 -4.10
C SER A 214 -15.47 -9.59 -5.60
N GLY A 215 -14.32 -10.13 -6.04
CA GLY A 215 -14.11 -10.66 -7.38
C GLY A 215 -13.14 -9.86 -8.27
N GLY A 216 -12.67 -8.70 -7.83
CA GLY A 216 -11.51 -8.03 -8.44
C GLY A 216 -10.25 -8.87 -8.25
N TYR A 217 -9.31 -8.87 -9.21
CA TYR A 217 -8.08 -9.70 -9.19
C TYR A 217 -8.26 -11.24 -9.08
N PHE A 218 -9.47 -11.70 -8.76
CA PHE A 218 -9.91 -13.09 -8.70
C PHE A 218 -10.42 -13.60 -10.05
N ALA A 219 -11.02 -12.73 -10.86
CA ALA A 219 -11.66 -13.11 -12.11
C ALA A 219 -10.69 -13.73 -13.13
N ASP A 220 -11.05 -14.89 -13.64
CA ASP A 220 -10.30 -15.65 -14.65
C ASP A 220 -11.29 -16.21 -15.68
N PRO A 221 -11.42 -15.61 -16.89
CA PRO A 221 -12.47 -15.94 -17.83
C PRO A 221 -12.56 -17.44 -18.17
N GLY A 222 -13.73 -18.04 -17.92
CA GLY A 222 -14.01 -19.46 -18.14
C GLY A 222 -13.60 -20.40 -16.99
N LEU A 223 -12.95 -19.89 -15.93
CA LEU A 223 -12.57 -20.65 -14.73
C LEU A 223 -13.16 -20.05 -13.45
N LYS A 224 -13.07 -18.73 -13.31
CA LYS A 224 -13.57 -17.92 -12.19
C LYS A 224 -14.35 -16.73 -12.75
N ASP A 225 -15.53 -17.00 -13.32
CA ASP A 225 -16.35 -15.95 -13.92
C ASP A 225 -16.95 -15.03 -12.84
N VAL A 226 -16.76 -13.72 -13.01
CA VAL A 226 -17.28 -12.69 -12.11
C VAL A 226 -18.19 -11.74 -12.89
N PRO A 227 -19.46 -11.55 -12.47
CA PRO A 227 -20.38 -10.67 -13.17
C PRO A 227 -20.06 -9.20 -12.93
N GLY A 228 -20.29 -8.35 -13.93
CA GLY A 228 -20.32 -6.89 -13.74
C GLY A 228 -19.01 -6.24 -13.25
N LEU A 229 -17.84 -6.79 -13.58
CA LEU A 229 -16.54 -6.28 -13.11
C LEU A 229 -16.32 -4.77 -13.33
N ALA A 230 -16.91 -4.19 -14.40
CA ALA A 230 -16.86 -2.75 -14.66
C ALA A 230 -17.44 -1.90 -13.53
N THR A 231 -18.32 -2.45 -12.70
CA THR A 231 -18.93 -1.78 -11.53
C THR A 231 -18.80 -2.64 -10.27
N VAL A 232 -17.70 -3.39 -10.15
CA VAL A 232 -17.41 -4.27 -9.00
C VAL A 232 -17.57 -3.51 -7.68
N GLY A 233 -18.36 -4.09 -6.76
CA GLY A 233 -18.60 -3.48 -5.44
C GLY A 233 -17.48 -3.77 -4.47
N TYR A 234 -17.06 -2.77 -3.71
CA TYR A 234 -16.05 -2.91 -2.67
C TYR A 234 -16.67 -3.51 -1.40
N PRO A 235 -15.91 -4.23 -0.57
CA PRO A 235 -16.47 -4.96 0.54
C PRO A 235 -16.97 -4.06 1.66
N ILE A 236 -18.00 -4.57 2.34
CA ILE A 236 -18.41 -4.14 3.68
C ILE A 236 -18.22 -5.35 4.58
N ILE A 237 -17.50 -5.17 5.69
CA ILE A 237 -17.32 -6.21 6.71
C ILE A 237 -18.21 -5.86 7.90
N GLU A 238 -19.12 -6.77 8.22
CA GLU A 238 -19.94 -6.71 9.42
C GLU A 238 -19.17 -7.40 10.54
N VAL A 239 -18.96 -6.71 11.67
CA VAL A 239 -18.22 -7.25 12.81
C VAL A 239 -19.05 -7.10 14.08
N GLU A 240 -19.17 -8.20 14.83
CA GLU A 240 -19.82 -8.19 16.14
C GLU A 240 -18.82 -7.96 17.27
N LYS A 241 -19.33 -7.59 18.45
CA LYS A 241 -18.51 -7.40 19.65
C LYS A 241 -17.68 -8.64 20.01
N ASP A 242 -18.18 -9.81 19.65
CA ASP A 242 -17.52 -11.09 19.85
C ASP A 242 -16.58 -11.51 18.69
N GLY A 243 -16.18 -10.55 17.83
CA GLY A 243 -15.27 -10.81 16.72
C GLY A 243 -15.84 -11.68 15.59
N SER A 244 -17.11 -12.12 15.67
CA SER A 244 -17.77 -12.78 14.54
C SER A 244 -17.86 -11.79 13.38
N LEU A 245 -17.48 -12.23 12.17
CA LEU A 245 -17.47 -11.36 11.00
C LEU A 245 -18.16 -11.95 9.77
N VAL A 246 -18.83 -11.09 9.01
CA VAL A 246 -19.47 -11.41 7.72
C VAL A 246 -18.96 -10.47 6.65
N VAL A 247 -18.40 -11.01 5.59
CA VAL A 247 -18.02 -10.27 4.38
C VAL A 247 -19.25 -10.12 3.49
N THR A 248 -19.50 -8.90 3.02
CA THR A 248 -20.53 -8.61 2.02
C THR A 248 -20.11 -7.44 1.11
N LYS A 249 -20.99 -6.99 0.22
CA LYS A 249 -20.79 -5.83 -0.65
C LYS A 249 -22.09 -5.05 -0.84
N PRO A 250 -22.05 -3.79 -1.28
CA PRO A 250 -23.25 -3.02 -1.58
C PRO A 250 -24.16 -3.72 -2.62
N PRO A 251 -25.49 -3.76 -2.40
CA PRO A 251 -26.42 -4.31 -3.38
C PRO A 251 -26.42 -3.50 -4.68
N GLY A 252 -26.69 -4.15 -5.81
CA GLY A 252 -26.76 -3.50 -7.13
C GLY A 252 -25.41 -3.21 -7.79
N THR A 253 -24.29 -3.47 -7.11
CA THR A 253 -22.94 -3.44 -7.69
C THR A 253 -22.59 -4.76 -8.38
N GLY A 254 -21.58 -4.74 -9.26
CA GLY A 254 -20.98 -5.95 -9.82
C GLY A 254 -20.15 -6.72 -8.78
N GLY A 255 -19.43 -7.74 -9.24
CA GLY A 255 -18.68 -8.65 -8.38
C GLY A 255 -19.54 -9.74 -7.74
N CYS A 256 -18.90 -10.56 -6.92
CA CYS A 256 -19.56 -11.56 -6.08
C CYS A 256 -18.77 -11.79 -4.79
N VAL A 257 -19.46 -12.02 -3.67
CA VAL A 257 -18.83 -12.46 -2.41
C VAL A 257 -19.20 -13.92 -2.16
N THR A 258 -18.22 -14.78 -2.35
CA THR A 258 -18.38 -16.24 -2.22
C THR A 258 -17.31 -16.82 -1.31
N GLU A 259 -17.49 -18.06 -0.86
CA GLU A 259 -16.42 -18.75 -0.13
C GLU A 259 -15.08 -18.77 -0.88
N ARG A 260 -15.10 -18.80 -2.22
CA ARG A 260 -13.87 -18.82 -3.03
C ARG A 260 -13.14 -17.48 -2.98
N THR A 261 -13.87 -16.38 -3.19
CA THR A 261 -13.27 -15.03 -3.16
C THR A 261 -12.76 -14.70 -1.75
N VAL A 262 -13.50 -15.09 -0.71
CA VAL A 262 -13.08 -14.91 0.68
C VAL A 262 -11.86 -15.77 1.02
N LYS A 263 -11.80 -17.05 0.64
CA LYS A 263 -10.63 -17.91 0.89
C LYS A 263 -9.38 -17.43 0.14
N GLU A 264 -9.53 -16.90 -1.07
CA GLU A 264 -8.41 -16.37 -1.85
C GLU A 264 -7.82 -15.12 -1.21
N GLN A 265 -8.68 -14.18 -0.78
CA GLN A 265 -8.22 -13.01 -0.03
C GLN A 265 -7.63 -13.41 1.33
N LEU A 266 -8.24 -14.34 2.06
CA LEU A 266 -7.78 -14.77 3.39
C LEU A 266 -6.34 -15.34 3.39
N LEU A 267 -5.91 -15.90 2.26
CA LEU A 267 -4.59 -16.50 2.08
C LEU A 267 -3.62 -15.59 1.29
N TYR A 268 -4.09 -14.44 0.82
CA TYR A 268 -3.32 -13.52 0.01
C TYR A 268 -2.23 -12.87 0.85
N GLU A 269 -0.98 -12.87 0.37
CA GLU A 269 0.18 -12.29 1.09
C GLU A 269 0.43 -12.87 2.51
N VAL A 270 -0.18 -14.01 2.84
CA VAL A 270 0.06 -14.74 4.10
C VAL A 270 1.12 -15.82 3.88
N HIS A 271 2.29 -15.63 4.48
CA HIS A 271 3.40 -16.60 4.36
C HIS A 271 3.18 -17.86 5.20
N ASP A 272 2.89 -17.68 6.50
CA ASP A 272 2.58 -18.78 7.44
C ASP A 272 1.16 -18.58 8.01
N PRO A 273 0.15 -19.34 7.56
CA PRO A 273 -1.22 -19.26 8.06
C PRO A 273 -1.36 -19.52 9.57
N GLY A 274 -0.43 -20.24 10.19
CA GLY A 274 -0.43 -20.45 11.64
C GLY A 274 0.20 -19.29 12.41
N SER A 275 0.91 -18.39 11.73
CA SER A 275 1.73 -17.35 12.35
C SER A 275 1.83 -16.08 11.51
N TYR A 276 0.69 -15.56 11.06
CA TYR A 276 0.63 -14.30 10.31
C TYR A 276 0.97 -13.12 11.23
N LEU A 277 2.14 -12.52 11.03
CA LEU A 277 2.66 -11.45 11.87
C LEU A 277 2.07 -10.10 11.47
N THR A 278 1.38 -9.45 12.40
CA THR A 278 0.96 -8.05 12.25
C THR A 278 1.43 -7.21 13.44
N PRO A 279 1.50 -5.87 13.34
CA PRO A 279 1.93 -5.01 14.45
C PRO A 279 1.07 -5.13 15.71
N ASP A 280 -0.18 -5.56 15.60
CA ASP A 280 -1.12 -5.55 16.72
C ASP A 280 -1.30 -6.93 17.37
N VAL A 281 -1.09 -8.00 16.61
CA VAL A 281 -1.36 -9.38 17.03
C VAL A 281 -0.70 -10.36 16.05
N ILE A 282 -0.29 -11.53 16.53
CA ILE A 282 0.06 -12.64 15.63
C ILE A 282 -1.20 -13.46 15.38
N VAL A 283 -1.66 -13.52 14.13
CA VAL A 283 -2.89 -14.20 13.75
C VAL A 283 -2.63 -15.66 13.37
N ASP A 284 -3.49 -16.55 13.84
CA ASP A 284 -3.56 -17.94 13.42
C ASP A 284 -4.90 -18.20 12.72
N ILE A 285 -4.84 -18.57 11.45
CA ILE A 285 -5.99 -18.90 10.60
C ILE A 285 -6.04 -20.40 10.25
N SER A 286 -5.28 -21.26 10.93
CA SER A 286 -5.19 -22.69 10.62
C SER A 286 -6.53 -23.43 10.76
N ASP A 287 -7.38 -22.98 11.69
CA ASP A 287 -8.71 -23.57 11.98
C ASP A 287 -9.87 -22.68 11.50
N VAL A 288 -9.59 -21.71 10.62
CA VAL A 288 -10.59 -20.77 10.13
C VAL A 288 -11.69 -21.49 9.34
N ARG A 289 -12.94 -21.10 9.56
CA ARG A 289 -14.10 -21.58 8.83
C ARG A 289 -14.70 -20.44 8.02
N VAL A 290 -14.84 -20.69 6.72
CA VAL A 290 -15.45 -19.76 5.75
C VAL A 290 -16.70 -20.43 5.20
N VAL A 291 -17.86 -19.83 5.45
CA VAL A 291 -19.17 -20.44 5.15
C VAL A 291 -20.08 -19.44 4.45
N GLN A 292 -20.66 -19.83 3.31
CA GLN A 292 -21.71 -19.02 2.67
C GLN A 292 -22.97 -18.97 3.54
N VAL A 293 -23.43 -17.78 3.90
CA VAL A 293 -24.65 -17.57 4.72
C VAL A 293 -25.77 -16.85 3.98
N GLY A 294 -25.52 -16.41 2.75
CA GLY A 294 -26.51 -15.85 1.84
C GLY A 294 -25.88 -15.40 0.52
N PRO A 295 -26.68 -14.88 -0.44
CA PRO A 295 -26.15 -14.25 -1.64
C PRO A 295 -25.21 -13.09 -1.25
N ASP A 296 -23.99 -13.09 -1.77
CA ASP A 296 -22.95 -12.11 -1.46
C ASP A 296 -22.69 -11.91 0.05
N ARG A 297 -22.86 -12.98 0.85
CA ARG A 297 -22.64 -12.96 2.30
C ARG A 297 -21.92 -14.22 2.76
N VAL A 298 -20.74 -14.03 3.33
CA VAL A 298 -19.86 -15.13 3.78
C VAL A 298 -19.43 -14.86 5.20
N ALA A 299 -19.74 -15.79 6.11
CA ALA A 299 -19.28 -15.73 7.49
C ALA A 299 -17.88 -16.33 7.62
N VAL A 300 -17.04 -15.68 8.43
CA VAL A 300 -15.69 -16.16 8.78
C VAL A 300 -15.60 -16.27 10.31
N SER A 301 -15.08 -17.40 10.79
CA SER A 301 -14.96 -17.69 12.22
C SER A 301 -13.76 -18.60 12.50
N GLY A 302 -13.41 -18.78 13.77
CA GLY A 302 -12.29 -19.65 14.17
C GLY A 302 -10.90 -19.01 14.06
N ILE A 303 -10.83 -17.69 13.89
CA ILE A 303 -9.59 -16.91 13.92
C ILE A 303 -9.09 -16.84 15.37
N ARG A 304 -7.79 -17.06 15.57
CA ARG A 304 -7.14 -17.00 16.89
C ARG A 304 -5.98 -16.02 16.88
N GLY A 305 -5.67 -15.48 18.06
CA GLY A 305 -4.58 -14.53 18.25
C GLY A 305 -3.55 -14.98 19.26
N ARG A 306 -2.33 -14.48 19.07
CA ARG A 306 -1.21 -14.59 20.01
C ARG A 306 -0.62 -13.19 20.25
N PRO A 307 0.16 -12.97 21.33
CA PRO A 307 0.77 -11.69 21.62
C PRO A 307 1.43 -11.05 20.40
N ALA A 308 1.29 -9.73 20.26
CA ALA A 308 1.94 -8.96 19.22
C ALA A 308 3.46 -9.19 19.20
N PRO A 309 4.13 -9.13 18.02
CA PRO A 309 5.57 -9.28 17.94
C PRO A 309 6.28 -8.13 18.67
N GLU A 310 7.43 -8.45 19.28
CA GLU A 310 8.30 -7.47 19.95
C GLU A 310 8.96 -6.49 18.97
N ARG A 311 9.05 -6.88 17.70
CA ARG A 311 9.65 -6.10 16.62
C ARG A 311 8.64 -5.79 15.52
N LEU A 312 8.80 -4.63 14.88
CA LEU A 312 7.94 -4.10 13.83
C LEU A 312 8.69 -4.04 12.50
N LYS A 313 8.00 -4.41 11.42
CA LYS A 313 8.48 -4.22 10.04
C LYS A 313 8.72 -2.73 9.78
N THR A 314 9.86 -2.42 9.19
CA THR A 314 10.28 -1.08 8.80
C THR A 314 10.78 -1.14 7.37
N THR A 315 10.17 -0.36 6.48
CA THR A 315 10.63 -0.23 5.10
C THR A 315 11.56 0.96 5.01
N VAL A 316 12.81 0.70 4.64
CA VAL A 316 13.85 1.71 4.44
C VAL A 316 14.02 1.95 2.95
N CYS A 317 13.86 3.20 2.53
CA CYS A 317 14.04 3.62 1.14
C CYS A 317 15.38 4.33 0.96
N TYR A 318 16.07 4.05 -0.12
CA TYR A 318 17.35 4.67 -0.47
C TYR A 318 17.46 5.00 -1.96
N ALA A 319 18.32 5.96 -2.29
CA ALA A 319 18.54 6.39 -3.66
C ALA A 319 19.15 5.25 -4.51
N GLY A 320 18.41 4.80 -5.53
CA GLY A 320 18.78 3.67 -6.39
C GLY A 320 19.33 4.06 -7.77
N GLY A 321 19.68 5.33 -7.99
CA GLY A 321 20.11 5.85 -9.29
C GLY A 321 18.94 6.22 -10.21
N TRP A 322 19.04 5.86 -11.49
CA TRP A 322 18.04 6.14 -12.51
C TRP A 322 17.65 4.88 -13.28
N GLN A 323 16.39 4.83 -13.70
CA GLN A 323 15.88 3.83 -14.62
C GLN A 323 15.11 4.51 -15.75
N GLY A 324 15.08 3.88 -16.91
CA GLY A 324 14.37 4.39 -18.07
C GLY A 324 13.88 3.29 -18.97
N GLU A 325 12.81 3.60 -19.67
CA GLU A 325 12.17 2.74 -20.64
C GLU A 325 11.99 3.49 -21.94
N ALA A 326 12.25 2.81 -23.05
CA ALA A 326 11.92 3.32 -24.36
C ALA A 326 11.41 2.19 -25.24
N GLU A 327 10.49 2.50 -26.15
CA GLU A 327 9.81 1.49 -26.95
C GLU A 327 9.56 1.97 -28.37
N ILE A 328 9.63 1.07 -29.36
CA ILE A 328 9.31 1.33 -30.77
C ILE A 328 8.54 0.14 -31.36
N SER A 329 7.52 0.42 -32.17
CA SER A 329 6.63 -0.61 -32.75
C SER A 329 6.92 -0.84 -34.22
N TYR A 330 6.78 -2.07 -34.67
CA TYR A 330 6.85 -2.51 -36.05
C TYR A 330 5.64 -3.39 -36.35
N ALA A 331 4.90 -3.05 -37.40
CA ALA A 331 3.73 -3.83 -37.81
C ALA A 331 3.76 -4.18 -39.30
N GLY A 332 2.97 -5.20 -39.68
CA GLY A 332 2.78 -5.63 -41.06
C GLY A 332 3.80 -6.68 -41.53
N PRO A 333 4.03 -6.78 -42.85
CA PRO A 333 4.93 -7.78 -43.41
C PRO A 333 6.35 -7.66 -42.85
N ASN A 334 6.99 -8.77 -42.49
CA ASN A 334 8.36 -8.82 -41.95
C ASN A 334 8.59 -7.91 -40.70
N ALA A 335 7.55 -7.73 -39.87
CA ALA A 335 7.64 -6.91 -38.67
C ALA A 335 8.62 -7.49 -37.62
N LEU A 336 8.65 -8.81 -37.43
CA LEU A 336 9.59 -9.44 -36.48
C LEU A 336 11.04 -9.29 -36.92
N GLY A 337 11.32 -9.44 -38.23
CA GLY A 337 12.67 -9.24 -38.78
C GLY A 337 13.16 -7.81 -38.55
N ARG A 338 12.26 -6.82 -38.70
CA ARG A 338 12.57 -5.42 -38.37
C ARG A 338 12.77 -5.20 -36.88
N ALA A 339 11.95 -5.77 -36.00
CA ALA A 339 12.14 -5.65 -34.56
C ALA A 339 13.48 -6.27 -34.10
N ARG A 340 13.88 -7.41 -34.69
CA ARG A 340 15.19 -8.04 -34.44
C ARG A 340 16.35 -7.17 -34.91
N LEU A 341 16.29 -6.65 -36.13
CA LEU A 341 17.31 -5.73 -36.64
C LEU A 341 17.41 -4.46 -35.79
N ALA A 342 16.28 -3.92 -35.32
CA ALA A 342 16.24 -2.78 -34.42
C ALA A 342 16.93 -3.10 -33.07
N ALA A 343 16.68 -4.29 -32.51
CA ALA A 343 17.33 -4.74 -31.29
C ALA A 343 18.84 -4.93 -31.47
N GLU A 344 19.27 -5.51 -32.59
CA GLU A 344 20.69 -5.67 -32.95
C GLU A 344 21.40 -4.32 -33.08
N VAL A 345 20.83 -3.39 -33.86
CA VAL A 345 21.35 -2.02 -33.99
C VAL A 345 21.44 -1.35 -32.62
N LEU A 346 20.43 -1.51 -31.77
CA LEU A 346 20.43 -0.90 -30.45
C LEU A 346 21.51 -1.50 -29.53
N ARG A 347 21.69 -2.84 -29.51
CA ARG A 347 22.77 -3.49 -28.76
C ARG A 347 24.14 -2.98 -29.19
N GLU A 348 24.38 -2.90 -30.50
CA GLU A 348 25.65 -2.40 -31.05
C GLU A 348 25.87 -0.94 -30.64
N ARG A 349 24.86 -0.07 -30.81
CA ARG A 349 24.96 1.35 -30.46
C ARG A 349 25.22 1.56 -28.98
N LEU A 350 24.55 0.80 -28.09
CA LEU A 350 24.79 0.91 -26.66
C LEU A 350 26.26 0.58 -26.32
N SER A 351 26.88 -0.41 -26.98
CA SER A 351 28.28 -0.80 -26.69
C SER A 351 29.32 0.32 -26.82
N PHE A 352 29.05 1.38 -27.61
CA PHE A 352 29.99 2.49 -27.82
C PHE A 352 29.39 3.88 -27.49
N ARG A 353 28.14 3.97 -27.06
CA ARG A 353 27.46 5.24 -26.71
C ARG A 353 27.22 5.41 -25.23
N VAL A 354 27.24 4.33 -24.47
CA VAL A 354 27.04 4.30 -23.01
C VAL A 354 28.18 3.53 -22.32
N PRO A 355 28.41 3.75 -21.03
CA PRO A 355 29.33 2.95 -20.23
C PRO A 355 28.93 1.47 -20.17
N PRO A 356 29.90 0.54 -20.04
CA PRO A 356 29.62 -0.89 -19.87
C PRO A 356 28.84 -1.21 -18.60
N GLU A 357 28.84 -0.31 -17.61
CA GLU A 357 28.09 -0.42 -16.36
C GLU A 357 26.58 -0.15 -16.53
N LEU A 358 26.12 0.35 -17.69
CA LEU A 358 24.69 0.50 -17.96
C LEU A 358 24.04 -0.88 -18.03
N HIS A 359 23.18 -1.19 -17.06
CA HIS A 359 22.31 -2.35 -17.15
C HIS A 359 21.24 -2.11 -18.22
N SER A 360 21.07 -3.03 -19.17
CA SER A 360 20.03 -2.93 -20.18
C SER A 360 19.40 -4.28 -20.51
N ARG A 361 18.10 -4.27 -20.78
CA ARG A 361 17.30 -5.42 -21.23
C ARG A 361 16.49 -5.02 -22.46
N LEU A 362 16.43 -5.92 -23.44
CA LEU A 362 15.65 -5.75 -24.66
C LEU A 362 14.59 -6.86 -24.78
N ASP A 363 13.33 -6.48 -24.78
CA ASP A 363 12.19 -7.39 -25.00
C ASP A 363 11.55 -7.11 -26.38
N ILE A 364 11.03 -8.15 -27.04
CA ILE A 364 10.17 -7.99 -28.23
C ILE A 364 8.77 -8.44 -27.83
N ILE A 365 7.95 -7.49 -27.39
CA ILE A 365 6.54 -7.72 -27.05
C ILE A 365 5.81 -8.17 -28.31
N GLY A 366 4.99 -9.23 -28.18
CA GLY A 366 4.40 -9.97 -29.30
C GLY A 366 5.20 -11.20 -29.73
N HIS A 367 6.45 -11.35 -29.27
CA HIS A 367 7.32 -12.50 -29.53
C HIS A 367 7.82 -13.17 -28.24
N ALA A 368 8.65 -12.48 -27.47
CA ALA A 368 9.16 -12.93 -26.18
C ALA A 368 9.45 -11.71 -25.28
N SER A 369 8.91 -11.74 -24.06
CA SER A 369 8.95 -10.61 -23.11
C SER A 369 9.04 -11.14 -21.67
N VAL A 370 7.93 -11.25 -20.94
CA VAL A 370 7.91 -11.61 -19.51
C VAL A 370 8.69 -12.89 -19.19
N PHE A 371 8.60 -13.92 -20.03
CA PHE A 371 9.30 -15.19 -19.84
C PHE A 371 10.73 -15.24 -20.41
N ASP A 372 11.22 -14.16 -21.01
CA ASP A 372 12.58 -14.11 -21.51
C ASP A 372 13.57 -13.76 -20.38
N SER A 373 14.80 -14.22 -20.55
CA SER A 373 15.97 -13.83 -19.76
C SER A 373 16.41 -12.41 -20.08
N ASP A 374 17.19 -11.79 -19.19
CA ASP A 374 17.83 -10.49 -19.46
C ASP A 374 18.77 -10.52 -20.67
N ALA A 375 19.32 -11.70 -20.99
CA ALA A 375 20.16 -11.93 -22.15
C ALA A 375 19.37 -12.07 -23.46
N GLY A 376 18.05 -12.25 -23.40
CA GLY A 376 17.21 -12.48 -24.57
C GLY A 376 17.37 -13.87 -25.20
N ASP A 377 17.55 -14.92 -24.40
CA ASP A 377 17.68 -16.30 -24.89
C ASP A 377 16.41 -16.80 -25.58
N LEU A 378 15.22 -16.52 -25.02
CA LEU A 378 13.96 -17.02 -25.56
C LEU A 378 13.64 -16.37 -26.91
N GLN A 379 13.82 -15.05 -27.06
CA GLN A 379 13.56 -14.38 -28.35
C GLN A 379 14.45 -14.90 -29.50
N ARG A 380 15.65 -15.42 -29.19
CA ARG A 380 16.58 -16.03 -30.16
C ARG A 380 16.16 -17.44 -30.57
N LEU A 381 15.66 -18.23 -29.63
CA LEU A 381 15.30 -19.63 -29.83
C LEU A 381 13.87 -19.82 -30.36
N ALA A 382 12.95 -18.96 -29.94
CA ALA A 382 11.54 -19.09 -30.30
C ALA A 382 11.32 -18.81 -31.80
N ALA A 383 10.58 -19.71 -32.45
CA ALA A 383 9.97 -19.43 -33.73
C ALA A 383 8.85 -18.38 -33.53
N GLY A 384 8.87 -17.32 -34.34
CA GLY A 384 7.86 -16.27 -34.33
C GLY A 384 7.31 -16.05 -35.73
N ALA A 385 6.07 -15.57 -35.83
CA ALA A 385 5.52 -15.17 -37.12
C ALA A 385 6.32 -13.99 -37.68
N GLU A 386 6.72 -14.05 -38.96
CA GLU A 386 7.47 -12.95 -39.57
C GLU A 386 6.61 -11.67 -39.68
N ASN A 387 5.30 -11.86 -39.89
CA ASN A 387 4.30 -10.81 -40.00
C ASN A 387 3.58 -10.66 -38.66
N GLY A 388 3.21 -9.43 -38.28
CA GLY A 388 2.47 -9.21 -37.05
C GLY A 388 2.56 -7.78 -36.56
N ASP A 389 2.37 -7.61 -35.26
CA ASP A 389 2.58 -6.37 -34.51
C ASP A 389 3.53 -6.67 -33.36
N TYR A 390 4.72 -6.06 -33.41
CA TYR A 390 5.79 -6.28 -32.47
C TYR A 390 6.28 -4.95 -31.90
N ARG A 391 6.58 -4.95 -30.60
CA ARG A 391 7.12 -3.77 -29.93
C ARG A 391 8.44 -4.10 -29.26
N LEU A 392 9.52 -3.48 -29.74
CA LEU A 392 10.82 -3.52 -29.10
C LEU A 392 10.79 -2.59 -27.88
N ARG A 393 11.08 -3.14 -26.70
CA ARG A 393 11.21 -2.40 -25.45
C ARG A 393 12.65 -2.47 -24.96
N LEU A 394 13.23 -1.32 -24.64
CA LEU A 394 14.46 -1.16 -23.90
C LEU A 394 14.11 -0.76 -22.47
N ALA A 395 14.58 -1.55 -21.49
CA ALA A 395 14.71 -1.12 -20.11
C ALA A 395 16.19 -0.86 -19.81
N ALA A 396 16.52 0.27 -19.18
CA ALA A 396 17.89 0.66 -18.85
C ALA A 396 17.99 1.19 -17.42
N GLY A 397 19.10 0.91 -16.73
CA GLY A 397 19.36 1.36 -15.37
C GLY A 397 20.83 1.76 -15.15
N HIS A 398 21.06 2.88 -14.48
CA HIS A 398 22.40 3.37 -14.14
C HIS A 398 22.37 4.40 -12.99
N PRO A 399 23.42 4.52 -12.14
CA PRO A 399 23.49 5.54 -11.09
C PRO A 399 23.33 6.99 -11.59
N GLU A 400 23.89 7.30 -12.76
CA GLU A 400 23.80 8.62 -13.38
C GLU A 400 22.71 8.73 -14.45
N ARG A 401 21.90 9.80 -14.36
CA ARG A 401 20.80 10.12 -15.29
C ARG A 401 21.21 10.16 -16.76
N ARG A 402 22.35 10.79 -17.06
CA ARG A 402 22.81 11.05 -18.44
C ARG A 402 22.93 9.79 -19.30
N TRP A 403 23.25 8.65 -18.70
CA TRP A 403 23.42 7.39 -19.42
C TRP A 403 22.11 6.68 -19.72
N VAL A 404 21.15 6.77 -18.80
CA VAL A 404 19.76 6.30 -19.04
C VAL A 404 19.09 7.15 -20.13
N GLU A 405 19.26 8.48 -20.06
CA GLU A 405 18.77 9.39 -21.11
C GLU A 405 19.42 9.10 -22.47
N ARG A 406 20.74 8.83 -22.49
CA ARG A 406 21.43 8.44 -23.72
C ARG A 406 20.87 7.14 -24.28
N ALA A 407 20.73 6.09 -23.47
CA ALA A 407 20.23 4.79 -23.92
C ALA A 407 18.82 4.87 -24.52
N THR A 408 17.90 5.56 -23.83
CA THR A 408 16.53 5.77 -24.33
C THR A 408 16.49 6.67 -25.58
N GLN A 409 17.43 7.60 -25.72
CA GLN A 409 17.59 8.40 -26.94
C GLN A 409 18.16 7.60 -28.12
N GLU A 410 19.01 6.60 -27.88
CA GLU A 410 19.48 5.69 -28.94
C GLU A 410 18.33 4.85 -29.51
N LEU A 411 17.36 4.43 -28.69
CA LEU A 411 16.13 3.80 -29.19
C LEU A 411 15.29 4.80 -30.01
N LEU A 412 15.10 6.03 -29.52
CA LEU A 412 14.37 7.06 -30.27
C LEU A 412 14.98 7.31 -31.65
N ALA A 413 16.32 7.25 -31.76
CA ALA A 413 17.03 7.48 -33.01
C ALA A 413 16.69 6.43 -34.10
N LEU A 414 16.15 5.27 -33.73
CA LEU A 414 15.72 4.23 -34.68
C LEU A 414 14.62 4.70 -35.64
N TYR A 415 13.93 5.82 -35.35
CA TYR A 415 13.02 6.44 -36.33
C TYR A 415 13.69 6.72 -37.68
N CYS A 416 14.92 7.22 -37.64
CA CYS A 416 15.64 7.64 -38.84
C CYS A 416 16.93 6.82 -39.07
N ALA A 417 17.39 6.10 -38.04
CA ALA A 417 18.62 5.31 -38.08
C ALA A 417 18.37 3.81 -37.84
N GLY A 418 17.10 3.37 -37.88
CA GLY A 418 16.69 1.98 -37.69
C GLY A 418 15.94 1.42 -38.89
N PRO A 419 15.38 0.21 -38.74
CA PRO A 419 14.60 -0.46 -39.77
C PRO A 419 13.35 0.33 -40.19
N ALA A 420 12.90 0.12 -41.43
CA ALA A 420 11.75 0.82 -42.01
C ALA A 420 10.45 0.62 -41.21
N GLY A 421 9.56 1.61 -41.25
CA GLY A 421 8.22 1.47 -40.67
C GLY A 421 8.20 1.36 -39.14
N GLY A 422 9.22 1.88 -38.45
CA GLY A 422 9.19 2.07 -37.00
C GLY A 422 8.25 3.20 -36.60
N GLY A 423 7.42 2.99 -35.59
CA GLY A 423 6.40 3.95 -35.15
C GLY A 423 6.05 3.86 -33.68
N GLY A 424 5.26 4.82 -33.21
CA GLY A 424 4.66 4.80 -31.86
C GLY A 424 5.68 4.87 -30.72
N VAL A 425 6.81 5.56 -30.93
CA VAL A 425 7.87 5.62 -29.92
C VAL A 425 7.38 6.29 -28.65
N ARG A 426 7.68 5.66 -27.51
CA ARG A 426 7.51 6.24 -26.17
C ARG A 426 8.84 6.14 -25.45
N ARG A 427 9.17 7.15 -24.66
CA ARG A 427 10.33 7.12 -23.77
C ARG A 427 10.01 7.79 -22.46
N GLN A 428 10.50 7.23 -21.38
CA GLN A 428 10.39 7.78 -20.04
C GLN A 428 11.64 7.41 -19.24
N PHE A 429 12.00 8.23 -18.28
CA PHE A 429 13.05 7.92 -17.31
C PHE A 429 12.70 8.60 -16.00
N GLN A 430 13.13 7.98 -14.91
CA GLN A 430 12.78 8.41 -13.57
C GLN A 430 13.88 7.99 -12.60
N ARG A 431 13.96 8.70 -11.48
CA ARG A 431 14.81 8.31 -10.37
C ARG A 431 14.30 7.00 -9.80
N ARG A 432 15.22 6.06 -9.56
CA ARG A 432 14.92 4.78 -8.90
C ARG A 432 15.09 4.96 -7.40
N VAL A 433 14.13 4.46 -6.65
CA VAL A 433 14.21 4.30 -5.20
C VAL A 433 14.29 2.81 -4.95
N CYS A 434 15.28 2.38 -4.20
CA CYS A 434 15.38 1.01 -3.74
C CYS A 434 14.80 0.92 -2.33
N THR A 435 14.24 -0.24 -2.00
CA THR A 435 13.63 -0.51 -0.70
C THR A 435 14.32 -1.71 -0.07
N ALA A 436 14.50 -1.71 1.24
CA ALA A 436 14.86 -2.88 2.01
C ALA A 436 13.98 -2.97 3.27
N SER A 437 13.71 -4.19 3.70
CA SER A 437 12.89 -4.45 4.89
C SER A 437 13.75 -4.81 6.10
N TYR A 438 13.49 -4.13 7.22
CA TYR A 438 14.14 -4.39 8.51
C TYR A 438 13.10 -4.54 9.61
N LEU A 439 13.55 -5.01 10.77
CA LEU A 439 12.81 -5.10 12.01
C LEU A 439 13.44 -4.19 13.06
N VAL A 440 12.62 -3.33 13.67
CA VAL A 440 13.01 -2.49 14.84
C VAL A 440 12.24 -2.93 16.07
N LYS A 441 12.79 -2.70 17.27
CA LYS A 441 12.03 -2.97 18.51
C LYS A 441 10.88 -1.99 18.63
N ARG A 442 9.73 -2.47 19.11
CA ARG A 442 8.57 -1.60 19.39
C ARG A 442 8.93 -0.45 20.33
N SER A 443 9.79 -0.70 21.32
CA SER A 443 10.25 0.30 22.29
C SER A 443 11.01 1.48 21.68
N ASP A 444 11.52 1.33 20.45
CA ASP A 444 12.31 2.36 19.77
C ASP A 444 11.42 3.29 18.92
N VAL A 445 10.12 2.98 18.82
CA VAL A 445 9.12 3.70 18.02
C VAL A 445 8.23 4.52 18.94
N ASP A 446 8.11 5.82 18.66
CA ASP A 446 7.26 6.74 19.43
C ASP A 446 6.13 7.22 18.51
N ALA A 447 5.03 6.46 18.51
CA ALA A 447 3.87 6.73 17.68
C ALA A 447 2.74 7.34 18.52
N PHE A 448 2.10 8.37 17.98
CA PHE A 448 1.07 9.12 18.67
C PHE A 448 0.12 9.80 17.68
N ALA A 449 -1.00 10.30 18.19
CA ALA A 449 -1.93 11.13 17.43
C ALA A 449 -2.16 12.51 18.06
N THR A 450 -2.46 13.48 17.21
CA THR A 450 -2.93 14.82 17.61
C THR A 450 -4.13 15.25 16.77
N LEU A 451 -4.91 16.22 17.24
CA LEU A 451 -5.85 16.92 16.35
C LEU A 451 -5.07 17.95 15.54
N TYR A 452 -5.18 17.89 14.21
CA TYR A 452 -4.52 18.81 13.31
C TYR A 452 -5.01 20.25 13.56
N GLY A 453 -4.06 21.19 13.71
CA GLY A 453 -4.34 22.58 14.05
C GLY A 453 -4.52 22.88 15.54
N ALA A 454 -4.56 21.87 16.42
CA ALA A 454 -4.52 22.07 17.86
C ALA A 454 -3.07 22.19 18.38
N ALA A 455 -2.80 23.14 19.28
CA ALA A 455 -1.49 23.25 19.93
C ALA A 455 -1.23 22.04 20.84
N ARG A 456 0.01 21.53 20.84
CA ARG A 456 0.44 20.36 21.64
C ARG A 456 0.26 20.64 23.13
N ASN A 457 -0.63 19.91 23.80
CA ASN A 457 -0.67 19.85 25.27
C ASN A 457 0.34 18.81 25.75
N ASP A 458 1.59 19.23 25.99
CA ASP A 458 2.62 18.40 26.63
C ASP A 458 2.21 18.09 28.09
N THR A 459 1.44 17.02 28.28
CA THR A 459 1.08 16.49 29.62
C THR A 459 1.70 15.13 29.93
N ARG A 460 2.47 14.53 29.02
CA ARG A 460 3.10 13.21 29.24
C ARG A 460 4.47 13.23 29.93
N LEU A 461 4.94 14.35 30.48
CA LEU A 461 6.27 14.42 31.13
C LEU A 461 6.28 14.37 32.66
N HIS A 462 5.15 14.27 33.37
CA HIS A 462 5.15 14.18 34.83
C HIS A 462 4.25 13.05 35.33
N ASN A 463 4.77 11.82 35.30
CA ASN A 463 4.40 10.76 36.24
C ASN A 463 5.64 9.89 36.50
N ALA A 464 6.68 10.51 37.06
CA ALA A 464 7.72 9.77 37.76
C ALA A 464 7.24 9.50 39.19
N ILE A 465 7.05 8.23 39.50
CA ILE A 465 6.73 7.69 40.82
C ILE A 465 7.85 8.10 41.80
N PRO A 466 7.57 8.76 42.94
CA PRO A 466 8.62 9.02 43.92
C PRO A 466 8.98 7.72 44.64
N HIS A 467 10.21 7.25 44.44
CA HIS A 467 10.84 6.27 45.32
C HIS A 467 11.02 6.90 46.71
N ASN A 468 10.34 6.31 47.68
CA ASN A 468 10.45 6.64 49.09
C ASN A 468 11.68 5.92 49.66
N GLU A 469 12.82 6.59 49.73
CA GLU A 469 13.97 6.12 50.50
C GLU A 469 13.71 6.36 51.99
N GLY A 470 13.28 5.30 52.67
CA GLY A 470 13.22 5.23 54.12
C GLY A 470 14.63 5.16 54.69
N SER A 471 14.98 6.19 55.47
CA SER A 471 16.11 6.23 56.36
C SER A 471 16.01 5.15 57.44
N HIS A 472 17.02 4.27 57.53
CA HIS A 472 17.34 3.58 58.76
C HIS A 472 18.86 3.52 58.96
N ASP A 473 19.32 4.45 59.79
CA ASP A 473 20.55 4.37 60.55
C ASP A 473 20.30 3.50 61.79
N HIS A 474 21.12 2.47 62.01
CA HIS A 474 21.57 2.06 63.34
C HIS A 474 22.77 1.12 63.24
N GLY A 475 23.80 1.45 64.02
CA GLY A 475 25.11 0.82 63.97
C GLY A 475 25.29 -0.44 64.85
N ALA A 476 26.54 -0.89 64.81
CA ALA A 476 27.25 -1.68 65.82
C ALA A 476 26.78 -3.12 66.11
N GLN A 477 27.41 -4.11 65.49
CA GLN A 477 28.50 -4.94 66.03
C GLN A 477 28.96 -5.97 64.99
#